data_AF-A0A8S9ZZ51-F1
#
_entry.id   AF-A0A8S9ZZ51-F1
#
_cell.length_a   1.000
_cell.length_b   1.000
_cell.length_c   1.000
_cell.angle_alpha   90.00
_cell.angle_beta   90.00
_cell.angle_gamma   90.00
#
_symmetry.space_group_name_H-M   'P 1'
#
loop_
_entity.id
_entity.type
_entity.pdbx_description
1 polymer ?
#
loop_
_entity_poly.entity_id
_entity_poly.type
_entity_poly.pdbx_seq_one_letter_code
_entity_poly.pdbx_strand_id
1 'polypeptide(L)'
;MLCGFDLNKLYSWRLINSQSRRHYALMTDNMYKEFLFKLAARAQHFLQFVPLKEPRPNKSVTLSLDSEIAGHDPSNIIFVDISHESTDRDRTVVVREPNGRLRTALPEEYFRMHRIFFDKPDRPVHEPPLFNINYIKKTLARDEHEFVLDWACYFYEPDDPKFVELSKCIFENIISGQKFSLLRSTRHFATLAFYMIINDRSFELISFFAQKQKFK
;
A
#
# COMPACT_ATOMS: atom_id res chain seq x y z
N MET A 1 3.65 14.25 18.22
CA MET A 1 3.70 13.00 17.43
C MET A 1 4.94 12.98 16.55
N LEU A 2 5.65 11.85 16.56
CA LEU A 2 6.83 11.59 15.74
C LEU A 2 6.55 11.62 14.23
N CYS A 3 5.31 11.51 13.73
CA CYS A 3 4.96 11.66 12.30
C CYS A 3 4.69 13.09 11.85
N GLY A 4 4.36 13.98 12.79
CA GLY A 4 3.96 15.35 12.46
C GLY A 4 2.51 15.45 12.10
N PHE A 5 2.02 16.68 12.11
CA PHE A 5 0.63 16.99 11.86
C PHE A 5 0.58 18.32 11.14
N ASP A 6 0.60 18.26 9.82
CA ASP A 6 0.55 19.44 8.96
C ASP A 6 -0.72 19.35 8.10
N LEU A 7 -1.70 20.19 8.43
CA LEU A 7 -3.01 20.19 7.77
C LEU A 7 -2.91 20.57 6.29
N ASN A 8 -1.98 21.46 5.93
CA ASN A 8 -1.81 21.89 4.54
C ASN A 8 -1.29 20.75 3.68
N LYS A 9 -0.41 19.91 4.25
CA LYS A 9 0.11 18.74 3.55
C LYS A 9 -0.93 17.61 3.47
N LEU A 10 -1.66 17.36 4.56
CA LEU A 10 -2.70 16.32 4.60
C LEU A 10 -3.85 16.61 3.64
N TYR A 11 -4.28 17.87 3.54
CA TYR A 11 -5.28 18.34 2.58
C TYR A 11 -4.66 18.99 1.34
N SER A 12 -3.46 18.54 0.97
CA SER A 12 -2.81 18.99 -0.25
C SER A 12 -3.72 18.75 -1.47
N TRP A 13 -3.55 19.59 -2.48
CA TRP A 13 -4.32 19.46 -3.70
C TRP A 13 -4.02 18.11 -4.37
N ARG A 14 -5.08 17.36 -4.69
CA ARG A 14 -5.01 16.09 -5.41
C ARG A 14 -5.83 16.20 -6.68
N LEU A 15 -5.40 15.47 -7.72
CA LEU A 15 -6.19 15.29 -8.93
C LEU A 15 -7.40 14.41 -8.60
N ILE A 16 -8.59 14.92 -8.90
CA ILE A 16 -9.87 14.22 -8.70
C ILE A 16 -10.56 14.15 -10.06
N ASN A 17 -11.24 13.04 -10.34
CA ASN A 17 -11.92 12.79 -11.62
C ASN A 17 -13.01 13.83 -11.92
N SER A 18 -13.62 14.44 -10.90
CA SER A 18 -14.59 15.51 -11.03
C SER A 18 -14.26 16.68 -10.10
N GLN A 19 -14.32 17.89 -10.63
CA GLN A 19 -14.18 19.11 -9.83
C GLN A 19 -15.53 19.51 -9.26
N SER A 20 -15.60 19.68 -7.94
CA SER A 20 -16.76 20.27 -7.29
C SER A 20 -16.60 21.80 -7.20
N ARG A 21 -17.73 22.50 -7.19
CA ARG A 21 -17.74 23.96 -6.96
C ARG A 21 -17.24 24.25 -5.54
N ARG A 22 -16.38 25.27 -5.40
CA ARG A 22 -15.95 25.74 -4.07
C ARG A 22 -17.14 26.32 -3.31
N HIS A 23 -17.30 25.87 -2.06
CA HIS A 23 -18.30 26.40 -1.14
C HIS A 23 -17.65 27.44 -0.23
N TYR A 24 -18.26 28.61 -0.13
CA TYR A 24 -17.84 29.68 0.77
C TYR A 24 -18.91 29.86 1.84
N ALA A 25 -18.49 30.06 3.09
CA ALA A 25 -19.38 30.30 4.22
C ALA A 25 -18.79 31.38 5.11
N LEU A 26 -19.64 32.29 5.59
CA LEU A 26 -19.28 33.27 6.61
C LEU A 26 -19.36 32.58 7.98
N MET A 27 -18.30 32.69 8.78
CA MET A 27 -18.18 32.02 10.08
C MET A 27 -17.75 33.02 11.14
N THR A 28 -18.27 32.86 12.36
CA THR A 28 -17.72 33.54 13.54
C THR A 28 -16.43 32.85 13.99
N ASP A 29 -15.62 33.53 14.81
CA ASP A 29 -14.36 32.96 15.31
C ASP A 29 -14.55 31.63 16.04
N ASN A 30 -15.65 31.48 16.80
CA ASN A 30 -15.97 30.24 17.49
C ASN A 30 -16.29 29.12 16.50
N MET A 31 -17.11 29.40 15.49
CA MET A 31 -17.42 28.42 14.42
C MET A 31 -16.18 28.00 13.65
N TYR A 32 -15.27 28.94 13.37
CA TYR A 32 -14.01 28.65 12.68
C TYR A 32 -13.10 27.74 13.52
N LYS A 33 -12.98 28.00 14.83
CA LYS A 33 -12.22 27.13 15.75
C LYS A 33 -12.79 25.72 15.83
N GLU A 34 -14.11 25.59 15.95
CA GLU A 34 -14.77 24.27 15.92
C GLU A 34 -14.57 23.55 14.59
N PHE A 35 -14.63 24.28 13.47
CA PHE A 35 -14.35 23.74 12.16
C PHE A 35 -12.91 23.20 12.05
N LEU A 36 -11.93 23.98 12.51
CA LEU A 36 -10.53 23.54 12.56
C LEU A 36 -10.35 22.30 13.43
N PHE A 37 -11.05 22.21 14.57
CA PHE A 37 -11.02 21.03 15.43
C PHE A 37 -11.58 19.79 14.72
N LYS A 38 -12.74 19.93 14.06
CA LYS A 38 -13.35 18.84 13.27
C LYS A 38 -12.46 18.43 12.10
N LEU A 39 -11.83 19.40 11.44
CA LEU A 39 -10.90 19.18 10.33
C LEU A 39 -9.65 18.44 10.82
N ALA A 40 -9.08 18.82 11.96
CA ALA A 40 -7.97 18.11 12.57
C ALA A 40 -8.35 16.68 13.00
N ALA A 41 -9.52 16.47 13.60
CA ALA A 41 -10.01 15.14 13.95
C ALA A 41 -10.12 14.22 12.73
N ARG A 42 -10.68 14.73 11.62
CA ARG A 42 -10.75 13.99 10.35
C ARG A 42 -9.36 13.69 9.79
N ALA A 43 -8.45 14.66 9.88
CA ALA A 43 -7.12 14.52 9.33
C ALA A 43 -6.29 13.42 10.02
N GLN A 44 -6.61 13.05 11.26
CA GLN A 44 -5.97 11.93 11.94
C GLN A 44 -6.15 10.61 11.20
N HIS A 45 -7.27 10.40 10.50
CA HIS A 45 -7.49 9.19 9.71
C HIS A 45 -6.49 9.04 8.55
N PHE A 46 -6.00 10.14 7.98
CA PHE A 46 -4.97 10.09 6.93
C PHE A 46 -3.61 9.63 7.44
N LEU A 47 -3.38 9.72 8.75
CA LEU A 47 -2.13 9.30 9.40
C LEU A 47 -2.20 7.89 9.97
N GLN A 48 -3.25 7.11 9.61
CA GLN A 48 -3.36 5.73 10.03
C GLN A 48 -2.14 4.92 9.57
N PHE A 49 -1.57 4.17 10.51
CA PHE A 49 -0.33 3.43 10.31
C PHE A 49 -0.46 2.35 9.21
N VAL A 50 0.55 2.25 8.35
CA VAL A 50 0.69 1.14 7.40
C VAL A 50 1.60 0.07 8.03
N PRO A 51 1.07 -1.14 8.31
CA PRO A 51 1.87 -2.19 8.91
C PRO A 51 2.89 -2.74 7.90
N LEU A 52 4.16 -2.79 8.30
CA LEU A 52 5.19 -3.54 7.58
C LEU A 52 5.20 -4.96 8.12
N LYS A 53 4.85 -5.94 7.27
CA LYS A 53 4.82 -7.36 7.63
C LYS A 53 6.01 -8.10 7.02
N GLU A 54 6.25 -9.29 7.54
CA GLU A 54 7.17 -10.23 6.89
C GLU A 54 6.56 -10.73 5.57
N PRO A 55 7.40 -10.92 4.53
CA PRO A 55 6.93 -11.37 3.24
C PRO A 55 6.40 -12.81 3.32
N ARG A 56 5.19 -13.02 2.81
CA ARG A 56 4.56 -14.35 2.77
C ARG A 56 5.32 -15.32 1.84
N PRO A 57 5.38 -16.62 2.16
CA PRO A 57 6.04 -17.59 1.30
C PRO A 57 5.22 -17.88 0.04
N ASN A 58 5.89 -18.04 -1.11
CA ASN A 58 5.26 -18.44 -2.35
C ASN A 58 5.10 -19.98 -2.41
N LYS A 59 4.09 -20.51 -1.72
CA LYS A 59 3.84 -21.96 -1.62
C LYS A 59 2.39 -22.28 -1.96
N SER A 60 2.21 -23.40 -2.65
CA SER A 60 0.90 -24.03 -2.90
C SER A 60 0.88 -25.42 -2.30
N VAL A 61 -0.27 -25.85 -1.80
CA VAL A 61 -0.48 -27.19 -1.22
C VAL A 61 -1.21 -28.05 -2.25
N THR A 62 -0.71 -29.26 -2.50
CA THR A 62 -1.42 -30.24 -3.34
C THR A 62 -2.58 -30.84 -2.56
N LEU A 63 -3.76 -30.86 -3.17
CA LEU A 63 -4.98 -31.46 -2.60
C LEU A 63 -5.19 -32.87 -3.16
N SER A 64 -5.05 -33.06 -4.48
CA SER A 64 -5.16 -34.36 -5.14
C SER A 64 -4.25 -34.46 -6.37
N LEU A 65 -4.01 -35.69 -6.83
CA LEU A 65 -3.27 -35.99 -8.05
C LEU A 65 -4.02 -37.07 -8.82
N ASP A 66 -4.68 -36.67 -9.91
CA ASP A 66 -5.55 -37.55 -10.68
C ASP A 66 -4.92 -37.77 -12.07
N SER A 67 -4.10 -38.82 -12.20
CA SER A 67 -3.32 -39.09 -13.43
C SER A 67 -4.20 -39.47 -14.64
N GLU A 68 -5.42 -39.93 -14.41
CA GLU A 68 -6.36 -40.34 -15.47
C GLU A 68 -6.87 -39.15 -16.30
N ILE A 69 -6.88 -37.95 -15.72
CA ILE A 69 -7.37 -36.71 -16.34
C ILE A 69 -6.19 -35.89 -16.88
N ALA A 70 -4.96 -36.37 -16.70
CA ALA A 70 -3.77 -35.68 -17.19
C ALA A 70 -3.81 -35.57 -18.73
N GLY A 71 -3.61 -34.35 -19.24
CA GLY A 71 -3.67 -34.06 -20.68
C GLY A 71 -5.06 -33.84 -21.26
N HIS A 72 -6.13 -33.88 -20.46
CA HIS A 72 -7.49 -33.54 -20.92
C HIS A 72 -7.59 -32.06 -21.34
N ASP A 73 -7.11 -31.15 -20.47
CA ASP A 73 -7.16 -29.71 -20.70
C ASP A 73 -5.76 -29.15 -21.02
N PRO A 74 -5.63 -28.23 -22.00
CA PRO A 74 -4.33 -27.66 -22.39
C PRO A 74 -3.84 -26.56 -21.44
N SER A 75 -4.69 -26.05 -20.55
CA SER A 75 -4.40 -24.90 -19.68
C SER A 75 -4.85 -25.14 -18.24
N ASN A 76 -4.29 -24.37 -17.31
CA ASN A 76 -4.72 -24.40 -15.92
C ASN A 76 -6.17 -23.90 -15.78
N ILE A 77 -7.00 -24.64 -15.05
CA ILE A 77 -8.37 -24.24 -14.69
C ILE A 77 -8.37 -23.76 -13.24
N ILE A 78 -8.93 -22.58 -12.99
CA ILE A 78 -9.00 -21.98 -11.65
C ILE A 78 -10.46 -22.01 -11.18
N PHE A 79 -10.69 -22.59 -10.01
CA PHE A 79 -11.99 -22.60 -9.34
C PHE A 79 -11.93 -21.62 -8.16
N VAL A 80 -12.94 -20.76 -8.08
CA VAL A 80 -13.06 -19.71 -7.07
C VAL A 80 -14.40 -19.86 -6.36
N ASP A 81 -14.37 -19.89 -5.02
CA ASP A 81 -15.58 -19.83 -4.22
C ASP A 81 -16.13 -18.39 -4.16
N ILE A 82 -17.34 -18.23 -4.71
CA ILE A 82 -18.07 -16.95 -4.79
C ILE A 82 -19.13 -16.77 -3.69
N SER A 83 -19.14 -17.64 -2.68
CA SER A 83 -20.11 -17.59 -1.58
C SER A 83 -20.05 -16.23 -0.84
N HIS A 84 -21.20 -15.63 -0.55
CA HIS A 84 -21.26 -14.29 0.06
C HIS A 84 -20.80 -14.27 1.54
N GLU A 85 -20.88 -15.41 2.24
CA GLU A 85 -20.59 -15.52 3.68
C GLU A 85 -19.08 -15.59 4.00
N SER A 86 -18.23 -15.83 3.00
CA SER A 86 -16.78 -15.95 3.21
C SER A 86 -16.09 -14.59 3.19
N THR A 87 -15.09 -14.40 4.06
CA THR A 87 -14.24 -13.20 4.03
C THR A 87 -13.17 -13.31 2.95
N ASP A 88 -12.58 -12.18 2.55
CA ASP A 88 -11.47 -12.12 1.59
C ASP A 88 -10.27 -13.02 1.94
N ARG A 89 -10.14 -13.43 3.21
CA ARG A 89 -9.04 -14.30 3.69
C ARG A 89 -9.43 -15.78 3.74
N ASP A 90 -10.71 -16.09 3.88
CA ASP A 90 -11.19 -17.45 4.10
C ASP A 90 -11.70 -18.11 2.82
N ARG A 91 -11.80 -17.35 1.72
CA ARG A 91 -12.23 -17.86 0.41
C ARG A 91 -11.27 -18.94 -0.10
N THR A 92 -11.84 -19.98 -0.69
CA THR A 92 -11.06 -21.05 -1.31
C THR A 92 -10.86 -20.75 -2.79
N VAL A 93 -9.59 -20.81 -3.22
CA VAL A 93 -9.21 -20.78 -4.63
C VAL A 93 -8.29 -21.96 -4.90
N VAL A 94 -8.68 -22.79 -5.86
CA VAL A 94 -7.93 -23.99 -6.25
C VAL A 94 -7.65 -23.97 -7.74
N VAL A 95 -6.52 -24.57 -8.12
CA VAL A 95 -6.03 -24.62 -9.49
C VAL A 95 -5.83 -26.07 -9.88
N ARG A 96 -6.46 -26.46 -11.00
CA ARG A 96 -6.23 -27.73 -11.67
C ARG A 96 -5.24 -27.51 -12.80
N GLU A 97 -4.11 -28.20 -12.72
CA GLU A 97 -3.06 -28.16 -13.74
C GLU A 97 -3.26 -29.27 -14.79
N PRO A 98 -2.75 -29.11 -16.03
CA PRO A 98 -2.82 -30.10 -17.10
C PRO A 98 -2.23 -31.48 -16.76
N ASN A 99 -1.33 -31.53 -15.77
CA ASN A 99 -0.72 -32.76 -15.26
C ASN A 99 -1.66 -33.59 -14.38
N GLY A 100 -2.93 -33.18 -14.20
CA GLY A 100 -3.90 -33.84 -13.34
C GLY A 100 -3.82 -33.44 -11.85
N ARG A 101 -2.91 -32.54 -11.47
CA ARG A 101 -2.73 -32.08 -10.09
C ARG A 101 -3.77 -31.02 -9.71
N LEU A 102 -4.45 -31.22 -8.58
CA LEU A 102 -5.24 -30.18 -7.92
C LEU A 102 -4.43 -29.58 -6.78
N ARG A 103 -4.26 -28.26 -6.79
CA ARG A 103 -3.54 -27.54 -5.73
C ARG A 103 -4.29 -26.30 -5.30
N THR A 104 -3.95 -25.77 -4.12
CA THR A 104 -4.34 -24.41 -3.76
C THR A 104 -3.67 -23.39 -4.68
N ALA A 105 -4.35 -22.26 -4.88
CA ALA A 105 -3.81 -21.17 -5.68
C ALA A 105 -2.53 -20.60 -5.06
N LEU A 106 -1.61 -20.19 -5.92
CA LEU A 106 -0.47 -19.40 -5.48
C LEU A 106 -0.98 -18.05 -4.93
N PRO A 107 -0.27 -17.49 -3.95
CA PRO A 107 -0.37 -16.11 -3.49
C PRO A 107 -0.80 -15.05 -4.51
N GLU A 108 -0.21 -15.04 -5.70
CA GLU A 108 -0.49 -14.08 -6.77
C GLU A 108 -1.76 -14.45 -7.56
N GLU A 109 -1.95 -15.73 -7.87
CA GLU A 109 -3.17 -16.24 -8.52
C GLU A 109 -4.40 -15.94 -7.67
N TYR A 110 -4.31 -16.17 -6.36
CA TYR A 110 -5.35 -15.90 -5.38
C TYR A 110 -5.82 -14.44 -5.43
N PHE A 111 -4.90 -13.49 -5.27
CA PHE A 111 -5.25 -12.07 -5.26
C PHE A 111 -5.72 -11.57 -6.62
N ARG A 112 -5.18 -12.10 -7.72
CA ARG A 112 -5.66 -11.77 -9.07
C ARG A 112 -7.10 -12.22 -9.27
N MET A 113 -7.42 -13.45 -8.88
CA MET A 113 -8.78 -13.99 -8.97
C MET A 113 -9.73 -13.22 -8.06
N HIS A 114 -9.30 -12.93 -6.84
CA HIS A 114 -10.09 -12.14 -5.90
C HIS A 114 -10.48 -10.78 -6.48
N ARG A 115 -9.57 -10.09 -7.16
CA ARG A 115 -9.88 -8.80 -7.83
C ARG A 115 -10.84 -8.93 -9.01
N ILE A 116 -10.76 -10.03 -9.76
CA ILE A 116 -11.65 -10.26 -10.92
C ILE A 116 -13.08 -10.53 -10.47
N PHE A 117 -13.26 -11.33 -9.41
CA PHE A 117 -14.59 -11.72 -8.95
C PHE A 117 -15.18 -10.73 -7.92
N PHE A 118 -14.34 -10.07 -7.13
CA PHE A 118 -14.72 -9.07 -6.12
C PHE A 118 -14.12 -7.73 -6.50
N ASP A 119 -14.78 -7.08 -7.47
CA ASP A 119 -14.33 -5.80 -7.98
C ASP A 119 -14.24 -4.76 -6.85
N LYS A 120 -13.05 -4.16 -6.73
CA LYS A 120 -12.87 -2.86 -6.10
C LYS A 120 -12.74 -1.89 -7.28
N PRO A 121 -13.73 -1.01 -7.53
CA PRO A 121 -13.88 -0.33 -8.82
C PRO A 121 -12.64 0.46 -9.25
N ASP A 122 -11.87 0.94 -8.29
CA ASP A 122 -10.70 1.75 -8.56
C ASP A 122 -9.39 0.92 -8.62
N ARG A 123 -9.39 -0.39 -8.32
CA ARG A 123 -8.17 -1.20 -8.11
C ARG A 123 -7.90 -2.07 -9.33
N PRO A 124 -6.81 -1.84 -10.08
CA PRO A 124 -6.55 -2.60 -11.29
C PRO A 124 -6.21 -4.06 -10.98
N VAL A 125 -6.63 -4.96 -11.86
CA VAL A 125 -6.28 -6.39 -11.79
C VAL A 125 -4.78 -6.57 -12.07
N HIS A 126 -4.28 -5.93 -13.14
CA HIS A 126 -2.88 -5.98 -13.53
C HIS A 126 -2.03 -4.94 -12.81
N GLU A 127 -0.77 -5.28 -12.63
CA GLU A 127 0.24 -4.42 -12.01
C GLU A 127 0.41 -3.11 -12.80
N PRO A 128 0.22 -1.94 -12.16
CA PRO A 128 0.45 -0.65 -12.79
C PRO A 128 1.87 -0.52 -13.36
N PRO A 129 2.05 0.12 -14.53
CA PRO A 129 3.37 0.38 -15.12
C PRO A 129 4.32 1.17 -14.21
N LEU A 130 3.77 1.89 -13.23
CA LEU A 130 4.52 2.63 -12.20
C LEU A 130 5.56 1.76 -11.48
N PHE A 131 5.26 0.47 -11.27
CA PHE A 131 6.13 -0.44 -10.53
C PHE A 131 7.27 -1.04 -11.36
N ASN A 132 7.35 -0.72 -12.65
CA ASN A 132 8.51 -1.07 -13.44
C ASN A 132 9.72 -0.20 -13.03
N ILE A 133 10.86 -0.86 -12.87
CA ILE A 133 12.11 -0.28 -12.36
C ILE A 133 12.53 1.04 -13.04
N ASN A 134 12.25 1.17 -14.34
CA ASN A 134 12.58 2.38 -15.10
C ASN A 134 11.71 3.57 -14.71
N TYR A 135 10.43 3.33 -14.43
CA TYR A 135 9.51 4.39 -14.00
C TYR A 135 9.75 4.74 -12.55
N ILE A 136 9.94 3.75 -11.67
CA ILE A 136 10.29 3.98 -10.25
C ILE A 136 11.49 4.93 -10.16
N LYS A 137 12.60 4.64 -10.85
CA LYS A 137 13.80 5.49 -10.81
C LYS A 137 13.50 6.94 -11.22
N LYS A 138 12.69 7.15 -12.26
CA LYS A 138 12.30 8.50 -12.71
C LYS A 138 11.42 9.21 -11.68
N THR A 139 10.49 8.49 -11.05
CA THR A 139 9.59 9.02 -10.02
C THR A 139 10.35 9.38 -8.74
N LEU A 140 11.29 8.54 -8.30
CA LEU A 140 12.15 8.83 -7.14
C LEU A 140 13.10 10.00 -7.39
N ALA A 141 13.55 10.20 -8.63
CA ALA A 141 14.33 11.38 -9.00
C ALA A 141 13.53 12.69 -8.95
N ARG A 142 12.19 12.62 -9.00
CA ARG A 142 11.27 13.75 -8.85
C ARG A 142 10.76 13.96 -7.42
N ASP A 143 11.29 13.22 -6.46
CA ASP A 143 10.87 13.27 -5.05
C ASP A 143 9.40 12.86 -4.80
N GLU A 144 8.84 12.05 -5.70
CA GLU A 144 7.46 11.54 -5.65
C GLU A 144 7.36 10.22 -4.83
N HIS A 145 8.11 10.09 -3.73
CA HIS A 145 8.17 8.87 -2.91
C HIS A 145 6.82 8.51 -2.26
N GLU A 146 6.10 9.52 -1.75
CA GLU A 146 4.77 9.35 -1.16
C GLU A 146 3.78 8.77 -2.18
N PHE A 147 3.84 9.24 -3.43
CA PHE A 147 2.96 8.78 -4.49
C PHE A 147 3.15 7.29 -4.81
N VAL A 148 4.41 6.83 -4.87
CA VAL A 148 4.71 5.39 -5.11
C VAL A 148 4.23 4.53 -3.94
N LEU A 149 4.45 4.98 -2.69
CA LEU A 149 4.01 4.25 -1.50
C LEU A 149 2.49 4.19 -1.36
N ASP A 150 1.78 5.28 -1.71
CA ASP A 150 0.32 5.31 -1.75
C ASP A 150 -0.21 4.31 -2.79
N TRP A 151 0.36 4.31 -4.00
CA TRP A 151 0.02 3.30 -5.03
C TRP A 151 0.34 1.88 -4.59
N ALA A 152 1.47 1.67 -3.91
CA ALA A 152 1.87 0.36 -3.43
C ALA A 152 0.88 -0.18 -2.38
N CYS A 153 0.48 0.66 -1.42
CA CYS A 153 -0.55 0.31 -0.43
C CYS A 153 -1.93 0.08 -1.06
N TYR A 154 -2.17 0.76 -2.17
CA TYR A 154 -3.42 0.65 -2.89
C TYR A 154 -3.54 -0.66 -3.66
N PHE A 155 -2.45 -1.09 -4.30
CA PHE A 155 -2.39 -2.27 -5.13
C PHE A 155 -2.06 -3.55 -4.34
N TYR A 156 -0.93 -3.59 -3.63
CA TYR A 156 -0.47 -4.80 -2.93
C TYR A 156 -1.07 -4.93 -1.54
N GLU A 157 -1.01 -6.16 -1.01
CA GLU A 157 -1.24 -6.43 0.39
C GLU A 157 0.08 -6.23 1.19
N PRO A 158 0.01 -5.88 2.50
CA PRO A 158 1.18 -5.51 3.28
C PRO A 158 2.20 -6.64 3.52
N ASP A 159 1.80 -7.89 3.32
CA ASP A 159 2.62 -9.10 3.40
C ASP A 159 3.12 -9.58 2.03
N ASP A 160 2.78 -8.88 0.94
CA ASP A 160 3.26 -9.24 -0.39
C ASP A 160 4.78 -8.98 -0.51
N PRO A 161 5.57 -9.94 -1.02
CA PRO A 161 7.02 -9.76 -1.17
C PRO A 161 7.37 -8.54 -2.02
N LYS A 162 6.62 -8.24 -3.09
CA LYS A 162 6.86 -7.07 -3.94
C LYS A 162 6.64 -5.77 -3.17
N PHE A 163 5.62 -5.72 -2.31
CA PHE A 163 5.35 -4.55 -1.47
C PHE A 163 6.47 -4.29 -0.46
N VAL A 164 6.92 -5.35 0.21
CA VAL A 164 7.99 -5.26 1.21
C VAL A 164 9.30 -4.82 0.56
N GLU A 165 9.66 -5.41 -0.57
CA GLU A 165 10.88 -5.05 -1.31
C GLU A 165 10.83 -3.60 -1.81
N LEU A 166 9.72 -3.19 -2.42
CA LEU A 166 9.51 -1.82 -2.90
C LEU A 166 9.61 -0.80 -1.75
N SER A 167 8.94 -1.08 -0.62
CA SER A 167 8.96 -0.21 0.55
C SER A 167 10.37 -0.05 1.09
N LYS A 168 11.14 -1.15 1.20
CA LYS A 168 12.55 -1.11 1.60
C LYS A 168 13.38 -0.25 0.64
N CYS A 169 13.25 -0.46 -0.67
CA CYS A 169 13.97 0.32 -1.68
C CYS A 169 13.70 1.83 -1.55
N ILE A 170 12.44 2.22 -1.34
CA ILE A 170 12.05 3.62 -1.19
C ILE A 170 12.60 4.19 0.13
N PHE A 171 12.53 3.44 1.23
CA PHE A 171 13.06 3.86 2.52
C PHE A 171 14.57 4.06 2.47
N GLU A 172 15.32 3.14 1.87
CA GLU A 172 16.77 3.31 1.68
C GLU A 172 17.11 4.54 0.83
N ASN A 173 16.31 4.82 -0.21
CA ASN A 173 16.49 6.02 -1.01
C ASN A 173 16.27 7.32 -0.20
N ILE A 174 15.27 7.31 0.70
CA ILE A 174 14.98 8.46 1.58
C ILE A 174 16.09 8.64 2.62
N ILE A 175 16.57 7.55 3.22
CA ILE A 175 17.61 7.57 4.26
C ILE A 175 18.93 8.08 3.64
N SER A 176 19.33 7.51 2.50
CA SER A 176 20.55 7.92 1.79
C SER A 176 20.50 9.37 1.30
N GLY A 177 19.33 9.83 0.86
CA GLY A 177 19.13 11.23 0.45
C GLY A 177 18.81 12.20 1.58
N GLN A 178 18.69 11.75 2.83
CA GLN A 178 18.18 12.50 3.99
C GLN A 178 16.84 13.23 3.73
N LYS A 179 15.98 12.65 2.87
CA LYS A 179 14.73 13.28 2.38
C LYS A 179 13.52 13.04 3.29
N PHE A 180 13.72 13.08 4.61
CA PHE A 180 12.67 12.75 5.60
C PHE A 180 11.46 13.69 5.58
N SER A 181 11.64 14.91 5.07
CA SER A 181 10.56 15.89 4.89
C SER A 181 9.48 15.41 3.92
N LEU A 182 9.83 14.55 2.95
CA LEU A 182 8.90 14.02 1.94
C LEU A 182 7.83 13.14 2.56
N LEU A 183 8.18 12.27 3.51
CA LEU A 183 7.20 11.43 4.21
C LEU A 183 6.68 12.06 5.51
N ARG A 184 7.19 13.22 5.93
CA ARG A 184 6.68 13.92 7.10
C ARG A 184 5.18 14.22 6.95
N SER A 185 4.41 14.02 8.01
CA SER A 185 2.94 14.22 8.01
C SER A 185 2.20 13.35 6.99
N THR A 186 2.70 12.13 6.73
CA THR A 186 2.00 11.10 5.93
C THR A 186 1.85 9.82 6.75
N ARG A 187 0.94 8.92 6.32
CA ARG A 187 0.75 7.57 6.90
C ARG A 187 2.03 6.71 6.92
N HIS A 188 2.95 6.96 5.98
CA HIS A 188 4.15 6.13 5.78
C HIS A 188 5.30 6.49 6.72
N PHE A 189 5.26 7.66 7.36
CA PHE A 189 6.38 8.11 8.22
C PHE A 189 6.63 7.15 9.38
N ALA A 190 5.56 6.67 10.01
CA ALA A 190 5.68 5.73 11.12
C ALA A 190 6.31 4.41 10.65
N THR A 191 5.95 3.94 9.45
CA THR A 191 6.51 2.73 8.86
C THR A 191 8.01 2.90 8.54
N LEU A 192 8.40 4.07 8.02
CA LEU A 192 9.81 4.43 7.84
C LEU A 192 10.56 4.43 9.17
N ALA A 193 10.02 5.10 10.21
CA ALA A 193 10.66 5.16 11.52
C ALA A 193 10.81 3.76 12.13
N PHE A 194 9.78 2.92 12.01
CA PHE A 194 9.82 1.53 12.46
C PHE A 194 10.90 0.72 11.72
N TYR A 195 10.97 0.87 10.39
CA TYR A 195 12.02 0.26 9.57
C TYR A 195 13.42 0.72 10.00
N MET A 196 13.63 2.01 10.25
CA MET A 196 14.92 2.54 10.69
C MET A 196 15.34 1.99 12.06
N ILE A 197 14.40 1.85 12.99
CA ILE A 197 14.67 1.29 14.32
C ILE A 197 15.09 -0.18 14.22
N ILE A 198 14.39 -0.98 13.42
CA ILE A 198 14.71 -2.40 13.24
C ILE A 198 16.11 -2.62 12.62
N ASN A 199 16.53 -1.70 11.74
CA ASN A 199 17.83 -1.80 11.06
C ASN A 199 18.95 -1.00 11.76
N ASP A 200 18.76 -0.59 13.02
CA ASP A 200 19.73 0.20 13.80
C ASP A 200 20.17 1.54 13.16
N ARG A 201 19.31 2.13 12.32
CA ARG A 201 19.51 3.42 11.62
C ARG A 201 18.78 4.57 12.33
N SER A 202 18.70 4.53 13.65
CA SER A 202 17.95 5.53 14.43
C SER A 202 18.66 6.89 14.50
N PHE A 203 19.98 6.91 14.35
CA PHE A 203 20.79 8.13 14.44
C PHE A 203 20.43 9.14 13.35
N GLU A 204 20.19 8.70 12.11
CA GLU A 204 19.81 9.59 11.01
C GLU A 204 18.49 10.32 11.31
N LEU A 205 17.53 9.62 11.91
CA LEU A 205 16.24 10.19 12.30
C LEU A 205 16.41 11.25 13.41
N ILE A 206 17.25 10.96 14.40
CA ILE A 206 17.56 11.90 15.50
C ILE A 206 18.24 13.14 14.93
N SER A 207 19.22 12.96 14.03
CA SER A 207 19.96 14.05 13.41
C SER A 207 19.05 15.02 12.65
N PHE A 208 18.07 14.48 11.91
CA PHE A 208 17.04 15.27 11.22
C PHE A 208 16.20 16.11 12.20
N PHE A 209 15.76 15.54 13.32
CA PHE A 209 14.99 16.29 14.32
C PHE A 209 15.83 17.34 15.05
N ALA A 210 17.09 17.04 15.34
CA ALA A 210 18.03 17.95 15.97
C ALA A 210 18.31 19.18 15.09
N GLN A 211 18.48 18.99 13.78
CA GLN A 211 18.61 20.09 12.83
C GLN A 211 17.35 20.96 12.83
N LYS A 212 16.16 20.34 12.82
CA LYS A 212 14.89 21.09 12.77
C LYS A 212 14.60 21.90 14.03
N GLN A 213 15.05 21.47 15.20
CA GLN A 213 14.91 22.22 16.45
C GLN A 213 15.79 23.47 16.49
N LYS A 214 16.96 23.46 15.84
CA LYS A 214 17.84 24.64 15.76
C LYS A 214 17.27 25.80 14.94
N PHE A 215 16.24 25.56 14.12
CA PHE A 215 15.58 26.57 13.27
C PHE A 215 14.21 27.02 13.79
N LYS A 216 13.89 26.73 15.06
CA LYS A 216 12.75 27.29 15.79
C LYS A 216 13.26 28.16 16.93
#